data_AF-A0A089N7R4-F1
#
_entry.id   AF-A0A089N7R4-F1
#
_cell.length_a   1.000
_cell.length_b   1.000
_cell.length_c   1.000
_cell.angle_alpha   90.00
_cell.angle_beta   90.00
_cell.angle_gamma   90.00
#
_symmetry.space_group_name_H-M   'P 1'
#
loop_
_entity.id
_entity.type
_entity.pdbx_description
1 polymer ?
#
loop_
_entity_poly.entity_id
_entity_poly.type
_entity_poly.pdbx_seq_one_letter_code
_entity_poly.pdbx_strand_id
1 'polypeptide(L)'
;MILLIHSVNTEKLERLSSEVQKVNEEARQSFYEMSSVRKPCGSGYEWEVTVYGRKVSVKSEDIFKLQKERLHLSVPEIFKEIVAWKLKTLTILES
;
A
#
# COMPACT_ATOMS: atom_id res chain seq x y z
N MET A 1 3.51 -7.78 30.56
CA MET A 1 3.49 -6.48 29.85
C MET A 1 3.44 -6.75 28.35
N ILE A 2 2.27 -7.10 27.80
CA ILE A 2 2.11 -7.54 26.38
C ILE A 2 1.13 -6.63 25.62
N LEU A 3 0.28 -5.88 26.33
CA LEU A 3 -0.74 -5.01 25.74
C LEU A 3 -0.15 -3.84 24.94
N LEU A 4 0.97 -3.26 25.41
CA LEU A 4 1.60 -2.10 24.76
C LEU A 4 2.12 -2.38 23.34
N ILE A 5 2.59 -3.60 23.07
CA ILE A 5 3.14 -3.96 21.75
C ILE A 5 2.01 -4.10 20.72
N HIS A 6 0.86 -4.62 21.14
CA HIS A 6 -0.33 -4.69 20.29
C HIS A 6 -0.85 -3.29 19.97
N SER A 7 -0.94 -2.39 20.97
CA SER A 7 -1.38 -1.01 20.80
C SER A 7 -0.53 -0.23 19.80
N VAL A 8 0.80 -0.35 19.90
CA VAL A 8 1.75 0.33 18.99
C VAL A 8 1.64 -0.20 17.57
N ASN A 9 1.42 -1.51 17.40
CA ASN A 9 1.23 -2.09 16.06
C ASN A 9 -0.10 -1.64 15.45
N THR A 10 -1.17 -1.58 16.24
CA THR A 10 -2.48 -1.08 15.77
C THR A 10 -2.41 0.39 15.37
N GLU A 11 -1.79 1.26 16.17
CA GLU A 11 -1.65 2.68 15.83
C GLU A 11 -0.82 2.90 14.54
N LYS A 12 0.26 2.14 14.37
CA LYS A 12 1.06 2.16 13.14
C LYS A 12 0.28 1.68 11.92
N LEU A 13 -0.54 0.64 12.07
CA LEU A 13 -1.41 0.12 11.02
C LEU A 13 -2.49 1.14 10.61
N GLU A 14 -3.09 1.83 11.58
CA GLU A 14 -4.10 2.86 11.32
C GLU A 14 -3.49 4.08 10.63
N ARG A 15 -2.30 4.53 11.08
CA ARG A 15 -1.58 5.63 10.41
C ARG A 15 -1.22 5.28 8.97
N LEU A 16 -0.70 4.07 8.74
CA LEU A 16 -0.42 3.55 7.40
C LEU A 16 -1.69 3.54 6.53
N SER A 17 -2.82 3.07 7.07
CA SER A 17 -4.09 3.07 6.36
C SER A 17 -4.53 4.48 5.95
N SER A 18 -4.40 5.46 6.84
CA SER A 18 -4.75 6.85 6.56
C SER A 18 -3.88 7.45 5.45
N GLU A 19 -2.58 7.17 5.45
CA GLU A 19 -1.67 7.68 4.42
C GLU A 19 -1.94 7.05 3.05
N VAL A 20 -2.19 5.74 2.99
CA VAL A 20 -2.57 5.07 1.73
C VAL A 20 -3.91 5.58 1.20
N GLN A 21 -4.88 5.83 2.08
CA GLN A 21 -6.16 6.39 1.68
C GLN A 21 -6.02 7.79 1.09
N LYS A 22 -5.12 8.63 1.65
CA LYS A 22 -4.81 9.95 1.12
C LYS A 22 -4.21 9.87 -0.28
N VAL A 23 -3.27 8.95 -0.50
CA VAL A 23 -2.70 8.68 -1.83
C VAL A 23 -3.78 8.26 -2.83
N ASN A 24 -4.71 7.41 -2.40
CA ASN A 24 -5.82 6.97 -3.24
C ASN A 24 -6.77 8.13 -3.58
N GLU A 25 -7.04 9.04 -2.64
CA GLU A 25 -7.85 10.24 -2.88
C GLU A 25 -7.16 11.20 -3.86
N GLU A 26 -5.86 11.46 -3.68
CA GLU A 26 -5.04 12.28 -4.60
C GLU A 26 -4.97 11.66 -5.99
N ALA A 27 -4.81 10.34 -6.08
CA ALA A 27 -4.83 9.61 -7.32
C ALA A 27 -6.20 9.65 -7.99
N ARG A 28 -7.30 9.50 -7.24
CA ARG A 28 -8.66 9.62 -7.77
C ARG A 28 -8.96 11.01 -8.31
N GLN A 29 -8.41 12.05 -7.68
CA GLN A 29 -8.53 13.43 -8.17
C GLN A 29 -7.68 13.71 -9.42
N SER A 30 -6.54 13.04 -9.57
CA SER A 30 -5.60 13.26 -10.67
C SER A 30 -5.79 12.28 -11.85
N PHE A 31 -6.34 11.09 -11.59
CA PHE A 31 -6.51 9.96 -12.50
C PHE A 31 -7.79 9.19 -12.14
N TYR A 32 -8.78 9.23 -13.03
CA TYR A 32 -10.13 8.69 -12.79
C TYR A 32 -10.17 7.14 -12.64
N GLU A 33 -9.09 6.43 -12.97
CA GLU A 33 -9.03 4.96 -12.98
C GLU A 33 -8.17 4.34 -11.87
N MET A 34 -7.88 5.07 -10.78
CA MET A 34 -7.26 4.49 -9.59
C MET A 34 -8.29 4.23 -8.48
N SER A 35 -8.49 2.97 -8.11
CA SER A 35 -9.31 2.58 -6.95
C SER A 35 -8.53 1.62 -6.08
N SER A 36 -8.64 1.75 -4.76
CA SER A 36 -8.05 0.80 -3.80
C SER A 36 -9.12 0.25 -2.87
N VAL A 37 -9.14 -1.06 -2.69
CA VAL A 37 -9.98 -1.73 -1.70
C VAL A 37 -9.10 -2.26 -0.57
N ARG A 38 -9.34 -1.75 0.64
CA ARG A 38 -8.68 -2.24 1.86
C ARG A 38 -9.35 -3.54 2.30
N LYS A 39 -8.56 -4.59 2.45
CA LYS A 39 -8.98 -5.86 3.04
C LYS A 39 -8.17 -6.12 4.32
N PRO A 40 -8.82 -6.43 5.46
CA PRO A 40 -8.10 -6.92 6.63
C PRO A 40 -7.53 -8.31 6.30
N CYS A 41 -6.26 -8.50 6.62
CA CYS A 41 -5.56 -9.78 6.47
C CYS A 41 -5.01 -10.21 7.85
N GLY A 42 -4.76 -11.50 8.06
CA GLY A 42 -4.35 -12.04 9.37
C GLY A 42 -3.10 -11.39 9.98
N SER A 43 -2.27 -10.72 9.18
CA SER A 43 -1.06 -10.01 9.58
C SER A 43 -1.10 -8.48 9.37
N GLY A 44 -2.22 -7.89 8.93
CA GLY A 44 -2.31 -6.44 8.67
C GLY A 44 -3.35 -6.05 7.62
N TYR A 45 -2.96 -5.19 6.68
CA TYR A 45 -3.83 -4.71 5.60
C TYR A 45 -3.32 -5.14 4.23
N GLU A 46 -4.25 -5.44 3.34
CA GLU A 46 -3.99 -5.61 1.92
C GLU A 46 -4.81 -4.59 1.13
N TRP A 47 -4.16 -3.91 0.19
CA TRP A 47 -4.79 -2.98 -0.74
C TRP A 47 -4.81 -3.60 -2.13
N GLU A 48 -6.00 -3.84 -2.66
CA GLU A 48 -6.21 -4.17 -4.06
C GLU A 48 -6.35 -2.87 -4.84
N VAL A 49 -5.31 -2.50 -5.59
CA VAL A 49 -5.26 -1.29 -6.41
C VAL A 49 -5.58 -1.64 -7.86
N THR A 50 -6.60 -1.00 -8.43
CA THR A 50 -6.90 -1.07 -9.86
C THR A 50 -6.35 0.18 -10.54
N VAL A 51 -5.59 0.04 -11.62
CA VAL A 51 -5.07 1.13 -12.47
C VAL A 51 -5.24 0.74 -13.94
N TYR A 52 -5.95 1.52 -14.75
CA TYR A 52 -6.23 1.23 -16.17
C TYR A 52 -6.79 -0.18 -16.42
N GLY A 53 -7.76 -0.62 -15.61
CA GLY A 53 -8.34 -1.97 -15.68
C GLY A 53 -7.45 -3.10 -15.16
N ARG A 54 -6.19 -2.82 -14.79
CA ARG A 54 -5.25 -3.81 -14.22
C ARG A 54 -5.30 -3.78 -12.71
N LYS A 55 -5.34 -4.96 -12.08
CA LYS A 55 -5.39 -5.10 -10.62
C LYS A 55 -4.06 -5.55 -10.06
N VAL A 56 -3.59 -4.88 -9.02
CA VAL A 56 -2.41 -5.27 -8.24
C VAL A 56 -2.74 -5.28 -6.76
N SER A 57 -2.20 -6.26 -6.04
CA SER A 57 -2.35 -6.35 -4.58
C SER A 57 -1.07 -5.93 -3.87
N VAL A 58 -1.20 -5.05 -2.88
CA VAL A 58 -0.11 -4.54 -2.05
C VAL A 58 -0.39 -4.90 -0.59
N LYS A 59 0.54 -5.56 0.09
CA LYS A 59 0.41 -5.91 1.50
C LYS A 59 1.14 -4.90 2.39
N SER A 60 0.62 -4.65 3.59
CA SER A 60 1.26 -3.80 4.59
C SER A 60 2.66 -4.28 4.96
N GLU A 61 2.87 -5.59 4.96
CA GLU A 61 4.19 -6.19 5.22
C GLU A 61 5.25 -5.77 4.19
N ASP A 62 4.88 -5.65 2.91
CA ASP A 62 5.80 -5.22 1.85
C ASP A 62 6.22 -3.75 2.06
N ILE A 63 5.26 -2.91 2.46
CA ILE A 63 5.51 -1.50 2.77
C ILE A 63 6.43 -1.38 3.99
N PHE A 64 6.14 -2.11 5.08
CA PHE A 64 6.95 -2.05 6.30
C PHE A 64 8.38 -2.58 6.09
N LYS A 65 8.56 -3.62 5.25
CA LYS A 65 9.90 -4.11 4.88
C LYS A 65 10.69 -3.02 4.16
N LEU A 66 10.11 -2.44 3.10
CA LEU A 66 10.76 -1.39 2.32
C LEU A 66 11.00 -0.13 3.12
N GLN A 67 10.11 0.24 4.04
CA GLN A 67 10.29 1.39 4.92
C GLN A 67 11.46 1.17 5.90
N LYS A 68 11.65 -0.06 6.38
CA LYS A 68 12.76 -0.41 7.26
C LYS A 68 14.11 -0.38 6.52
N GLU A 69 14.13 -0.77 5.25
CA GLU A 69 15.33 -0.76 4.41
C GLU A 69 15.64 0.63 3.82
N ARG A 70 14.59 1.41 3.51
CA ARG A 70 14.67 2.73 2.88
C ARG A 70 13.98 3.78 3.74
N LEU A 71 14.60 4.08 4.89
CA LEU A 71 14.10 5.03 5.89
C LEU A 71 13.87 6.46 5.37
N HIS A 72 14.46 6.81 4.21
CA HIS A 72 14.32 8.12 3.58
C HIS A 72 13.04 8.26 2.74
N LEU A 73 12.36 7.16 2.43
CA LEU A 73 11.14 7.19 1.62
C LEU A 73 9.90 7.27 2.50
N SER A 74 8.97 8.13 2.10
CA SER A 74 7.67 8.23 2.75
C SER A 74 6.81 7.02 2.38
N VAL A 75 5.90 6.62 3.27
CA VAL A 75 4.91 5.56 3.00
C VAL A 75 4.19 5.75 1.65
N PRO A 76 3.72 6.96 1.29
CA PRO A 76 3.18 7.25 -0.04
C PRO A 76 4.11 6.91 -1.21
N GLU A 77 5.40 7.20 -1.09
CA GLU A 77 6.39 6.97 -2.15
C GLU A 77 6.66 5.48 -2.32
N ILE A 78 6.82 4.77 -1.20
CA ILE A 78 6.97 3.31 -1.17
C ILE A 78 5.75 2.64 -1.81
N PHE A 79 4.54 3.08 -1.45
CA PHE A 79 3.31 2.53 -2.01
C PHE A 79 3.23 2.72 -3.53
N LYS A 80 3.53 3.93 -4.03
CA LYS A 80 3.59 4.24 -5.47
C LYS A 80 4.62 3.37 -6.18
N GLU A 81 5.80 3.18 -5.59
CA GLU A 81 6.86 2.35 -6.16
C GLU A 81 6.44 0.88 -6.27
N ILE A 82 5.84 0.31 -5.23
CA ILE A 82 5.34 -1.08 -5.25
C ILE A 82 4.27 -1.25 -6.32
N VAL A 83 3.31 -0.33 -6.40
CA VAL A 83 2.24 -0.35 -7.41
C VAL A 83 2.84 -0.28 -8.81
N ALA A 84 3.74 0.67 -9.07
CA ALA A 84 4.41 0.84 -10.35
C ALA A 84 5.22 -0.40 -10.75
N TRP A 85 5.95 -0.99 -9.81
CA TRP A 85 6.73 -2.20 -10.05
C TRP A 85 5.84 -3.41 -10.39
N LYS A 86 4.77 -3.63 -9.62
CA LYS A 86 3.81 -4.72 -9.90
C LYS A 86 3.10 -4.53 -11.24
N LEU A 87 2.72 -3.30 -11.58
CA LEU A 87 2.14 -3.01 -12.89
C LEU A 87 3.14 -3.27 -14.03
N LYS A 88 4.40 -2.84 -13.87
CA LYS A 88 5.46 -3.11 -14.85
C LYS A 88 5.67 -4.61 -15.05
N THR A 89 5.70 -5.40 -13.97
CA THR A 89 5.84 -6.85 -14.06
C THR A 89 4.66 -7.50 -14.78
N LEU A 90 3.42 -7.04 -14.52
CA LEU A 90 2.24 -7.51 -15.27
C LEU A 90 2.36 -7.20 -16.76
N THR A 91 2.80 -5.99 -17.13
CA THR A 91 3.00 -5.61 -18.54
C THR A 91 4.06 -6.47 -19.23
N ILE A 92 5.14 -6.84 -18.54
CA ILE A 92 6.21 -7.67 -19.09
C ILE A 92 5.75 -9.12 -19.27
N LEU A 93 4.86 -9.63 -18.40
CA LEU A 93 4.37 -11.01 -18.47
C LEU A 93 3.36 -11.25 -19.61
N GLU A 94 2.76 -10.18 -20.15
CA GLU A 94 1.77 -10.22 -21.22
C GLU A 94 2.35 -9.91 -22.62
N SER A 95 3.67 -9.65 -22.74
CA SER A 95 4.39 -9.48 -24.02
C SER A 95 5.11 -10.75 -24.45
#